data_AF-A0A2E1LUY5-F1
#
_entry.id   AF-A0A2E1LUY5-F1
#
_cell.length_a   1.000
_cell.length_b   1.000
_cell.length_c   1.000
_cell.angle_alpha   90.00
_cell.angle_beta   90.00
_cell.angle_gamma   90.00
#
_symmetry.space_group_name_H-M   'P 1'
#
loop_
_entity.id
_entity.type
_entity.pdbx_description
1 polymer ?
#
loop_
_entity_poly.entity_id
_entity_poly.type
_entity_poly.pdbx_seq_one_letter_code
_entity_poly.pdbx_strand_id
1 'polypeptide(L)'
;MKKRLIGTLLGFLALFGFGAIYYGILTADTAAAMAAEYSGSMLEAPNMAYILFGNVMMAYLLVYAFDKMGVNDAKAGAYQGAMIFAIVWAFVQAFMLAQFKMFDIQFALTEWVVGIVHGVLGGAAIGAYNAKQG
;
A
#
# COMPACT_ATOMS: atom_id res chain seq x y z
N MET A 1 12.13 20.60 1.18
CA MET A 1 12.58 19.25 1.62
C MET A 1 11.88 18.76 2.88
N LYS A 2 11.85 19.54 3.98
CA LYS A 2 11.15 19.17 5.24
C LYS A 2 9.69 18.71 5.04
N LYS A 3 8.92 19.42 4.22
CA LYS A 3 7.53 19.06 3.87
C LYS A 3 7.43 17.64 3.31
N ARG A 4 8.28 17.29 2.35
CA ARG A 4 8.26 15.97 1.72
C ARG A 4 8.62 14.85 2.68
N LEU A 5 9.65 15.05 3.50
CA LEU A 5 10.07 14.05 4.51
C LEU A 5 8.95 13.75 5.51
N ILE A 6 8.29 14.77 6.04
CA ILE A 6 7.20 14.59 7.00
C ILE A 6 5.97 13.96 6.33
N GLY A 7 5.63 14.41 5.12
CA GLY A 7 4.56 13.78 4.34
C GLY A 7 4.83 12.30 4.10
N THR A 8 6.06 11.94 3.72
CA THR A 8 6.46 10.54 3.49
C THR A 8 6.38 9.73 4.78
N LEU A 9 6.81 10.27 5.91
CA LEU A 9 6.68 9.59 7.20
C LEU A 9 5.20 9.33 7.56
N LEU A 10 4.32 10.33 7.40
CA LEU A 10 2.90 10.17 7.71
C LEU A 10 2.20 9.18 6.77
N GLY A 11 2.50 9.26 5.47
CA GLY A 11 2.04 8.27 4.49
C GLY A 11 2.54 6.86 4.83
N PHE A 12 3.82 6.73 5.18
CA PHE A 12 4.42 5.46 5.60
C PHE A 12 3.69 4.88 6.82
N LEU A 13 3.49 5.66 7.87
CA LEU A 13 2.81 5.19 9.08
C LEU A 13 1.37 4.73 8.79
N ALA A 14 0.66 5.43 7.91
CA ALA A 14 -0.69 5.05 7.51
C ALA A 14 -0.71 3.75 6.69
N LEU A 15 0.17 3.65 5.67
CA LEU A 15 0.27 2.47 4.81
C LEU A 15 0.75 1.25 5.59
N PHE A 16 1.86 1.39 6.32
CA PHE A 16 2.43 0.33 7.14
C PHE A 16 1.48 -0.06 8.28
N GLY A 17 0.86 0.91 8.97
CA GLY A 17 -0.06 0.64 10.06
C GLY A 17 -1.27 -0.16 9.61
N PHE A 18 -1.89 0.22 8.49
CA PHE A 18 -3.00 -0.56 7.93
C PHE A 18 -2.53 -1.94 7.44
N GLY A 19 -1.40 -2.01 6.75
CA GLY A 19 -0.83 -3.28 6.29
C GLY A 19 -0.48 -4.23 7.43
N ALA A 20 0.04 -3.72 8.55
CA ALA A 20 0.35 -4.51 9.73
C ALA A 20 -0.91 -5.11 10.37
N ILE A 21 -2.03 -4.36 10.38
CA ILE A 21 -3.32 -4.88 10.86
C ILE A 21 -3.86 -5.93 9.88
N TYR A 22 -3.95 -5.60 8.60
CA TYR A 22 -4.55 -6.48 7.61
C TYR A 22 -3.72 -7.76 7.41
N TYR A 23 -2.45 -7.62 7.03
CA TYR A 23 -1.59 -8.76 6.72
C TYR A 23 -0.99 -9.43 7.96
N GLY A 24 -0.71 -8.66 9.02
CA GLY A 24 -0.07 -9.18 10.23
C GLY A 24 -1.03 -9.76 11.26
N ILE A 25 -2.31 -9.42 11.20
CA ILE A 25 -3.31 -9.89 12.17
C ILE A 25 -4.47 -10.57 11.46
N LEU A 26 -5.16 -9.88 10.54
CA LEU A 26 -6.42 -10.40 9.98
C LEU A 26 -6.22 -11.57 9.01
N THR A 27 -5.11 -11.62 8.29
CA THR A 27 -4.81 -12.68 7.31
C THR A 27 -3.59 -13.52 7.66
N ALA A 28 -3.09 -13.41 8.90
CA ALA A 28 -1.88 -14.10 9.34
C ALA A 28 -1.97 -15.63 9.19
N ASP A 29 -3.09 -16.24 9.62
CA ASP A 29 -3.29 -17.68 9.52
C ASP A 29 -3.38 -18.15 8.06
N THR A 30 -4.06 -17.39 7.21
CA THR A 30 -4.14 -17.67 5.76
C THR A 30 -2.77 -17.57 5.10
N ALA A 31 -1.97 -16.57 5.46
CA ALA A 31 -0.61 -16.41 4.96
C ALA A 31 0.30 -17.56 5.41
N ALA A 32 0.18 -18.03 6.65
CA ALA A 32 0.92 -19.17 7.16
C ALA A 32 0.53 -20.48 6.45
N ALA A 33 -0.76 -20.71 6.20
CA ALA A 33 -1.24 -21.86 5.44
C ALA A 33 -0.70 -21.86 4.00
N MET A 34 -0.71 -20.70 3.34
CA MET A 34 -0.16 -20.53 1.99
C MET A 34 1.36 -20.75 1.97
N ALA A 35 2.11 -20.24 2.95
CA ALA A 35 3.55 -20.46 3.05
C ALA A 35 3.90 -21.95 3.27
N ALA A 36 3.07 -22.69 4.02
CA ALA A 36 3.25 -24.13 4.20
C ALA A 36 2.98 -24.91 2.89
N GLU A 37 1.90 -24.58 2.18
CA GLU A 37 1.55 -25.21 0.89
C GLU A 37 2.59 -24.94 -0.20
N TYR A 38 3.12 -23.71 -0.26
CA TYR A 38 4.08 -23.25 -1.26
C TYR A 38 5.49 -23.03 -0.70
N SER A 39 5.92 -23.85 0.25
CA SER A 39 7.20 -23.72 0.97
C SER A 39 8.46 -23.72 0.09
N GLY A 40 8.39 -24.27 -1.13
CA GLY A 40 9.48 -24.18 -2.11
C GLY A 40 9.64 -22.81 -2.78
N SER A 41 8.65 -21.93 -2.67
CA SER A 41 8.56 -20.64 -3.38
C SER A 41 8.30 -19.45 -2.45
N MET A 42 7.90 -19.70 -1.20
CA MET A 42 7.60 -18.68 -0.21
C MET A 42 8.60 -18.70 0.95
N LEU A 43 8.84 -17.53 1.55
CA LEU A 43 9.58 -17.43 2.80
C LEU A 43 8.72 -17.92 3.97
N GLU A 44 9.35 -18.60 4.92
CA GLU A 44 8.70 -19.03 6.17
C GLU A 44 8.19 -17.84 6.99
N ALA A 45 8.90 -16.72 6.96
CA ALA A 45 8.48 -15.46 7.56
C ALA A 45 8.66 -14.29 6.57
N PRO A 46 7.73 -13.31 6.53
CA PRO A 46 7.88 -12.13 5.69
C PRO A 46 9.14 -11.34 6.04
N ASN A 47 9.87 -10.89 5.02
CA ASN A 47 11.06 -10.06 5.21
C ASN A 47 10.65 -8.60 5.50
N MET A 48 10.74 -8.21 6.78
CA MET A 48 10.35 -6.89 7.24
C MET A 48 11.14 -5.74 6.60
N ALA A 49 12.41 -5.95 6.22
CA ALA A 49 13.20 -4.89 5.60
C ALA A 49 12.61 -4.48 4.23
N TYR A 50 12.21 -5.47 3.42
CA TYR A 50 11.56 -5.20 2.13
C TYR A 50 10.16 -4.61 2.30
N ILE A 51 9.40 -5.04 3.31
CA ILE A 51 8.08 -4.47 3.63
C ILE A 51 8.20 -2.99 4.01
N LEU A 52 9.13 -2.66 4.91
CA LEU A 52 9.37 -1.29 5.33
C LEU A 52 9.83 -0.42 4.15
N PHE A 53 10.80 -0.90 3.37
CA PHE A 53 11.30 -0.19 2.20
C PHE A 53 10.18 0.08 1.18
N GLY A 54 9.37 -0.93 0.86
CA GLY A 54 8.25 -0.80 -0.08
C GLY A 54 7.24 0.25 0.39
N ASN A 55 6.87 0.25 1.67
CA ASN A 55 5.95 1.24 2.23
C ASN A 55 6.53 2.67 2.18
N VAL A 56 7.82 2.84 2.48
CA VAL A 56 8.49 4.16 2.37
C VAL A 56 8.50 4.64 0.92
N MET A 57 8.82 3.77 -0.03
CA MET A 57 8.84 4.13 -1.46
C MET A 57 7.45 4.52 -1.97
N MET A 58 6.42 3.78 -1.56
CA MET A 58 5.05 4.07 -1.96
C MET A 58 4.52 5.37 -1.33
N ALA A 59 4.85 5.63 -0.06
CA ALA A 59 4.54 6.90 0.59
C ALA A 59 5.25 8.07 -0.09
N TYR A 60 6.52 7.89 -0.50
CA TYR A 60 7.26 8.90 -1.24
C TYR A 60 6.66 9.17 -2.62
N LEU A 61 6.22 8.13 -3.34
CA LEU A 61 5.50 8.26 -4.61
C LEU A 61 4.25 9.14 -4.46
N LEU A 62 3.42 8.86 -3.45
CA LEU A 62 2.22 9.66 -3.18
C LEU A 62 2.55 11.12 -2.90
N VAL A 63 3.53 11.39 -2.03
CA VAL A 63 3.98 12.76 -1.73
C VAL A 63 4.44 13.48 -2.99
N TYR A 64 5.25 12.82 -3.82
CA TYR A 64 5.76 13.39 -5.06
C TYR A 64 4.62 13.70 -6.04
N ALA A 65 3.68 12.77 -6.22
CA ALA A 65 2.52 12.96 -7.09
C ALA A 65 1.62 14.10 -6.58
N PHE A 66 1.30 14.11 -5.29
CA PHE A 66 0.42 15.11 -4.68
C PHE A 66 0.99 16.53 -4.75
N ASP A 67 2.31 16.68 -4.58
CA ASP A 67 3.00 17.96 -4.78
C ASP A 67 2.82 18.48 -6.21
N LYS A 68 2.82 17.59 -7.22
CA LYS A 68 2.63 17.95 -8.63
C LYS A 68 1.17 18.21 -8.99
N MET A 69 0.25 17.52 -8.32
CA MET A 69 -1.19 17.64 -8.54
C MET A 69 -1.85 18.77 -7.74
N GLY A 70 -1.11 19.41 -6.83
CA GLY A 70 -1.65 20.46 -5.96
C GLY A 70 -2.62 19.94 -4.90
N VAL A 71 -2.49 18.67 -4.48
CA VAL A 71 -3.36 18.08 -3.46
C VAL A 71 -3.03 18.67 -2.09
N ASN A 72 -4.01 19.36 -1.50
CA ASN A 72 -3.85 20.16 -0.28
C ASN A 72 -4.94 19.92 0.78
N ASP A 73 -5.72 18.84 0.68
CA ASP A 73 -6.67 18.45 1.72
C ASP A 73 -6.82 16.93 1.82
N ALA A 74 -7.40 16.45 2.93
CA ALA A 74 -7.53 15.02 3.22
C ALA A 74 -8.45 14.29 2.23
N LYS A 75 -9.52 14.92 1.77
CA LYS A 75 -10.50 14.32 0.85
C LYS A 75 -9.90 14.19 -0.55
N ALA A 76 -9.24 15.23 -1.04
CA ALA A 76 -8.48 15.18 -2.28
C ALA A 76 -7.36 14.16 -2.20
N GLY A 77 -6.64 14.10 -1.07
CA GLY A 77 -5.61 13.09 -0.82
C GLY A 77 -6.15 11.66 -0.85
N ALA A 78 -7.26 11.41 -0.17
CA ALA A 78 -7.94 10.11 -0.19
C ALA A 78 -8.31 9.68 -1.62
N TYR A 79 -8.94 10.57 -2.37
CA TYR A 79 -9.38 10.28 -3.74
C TYR A 79 -8.20 10.00 -4.68
N GLN A 80 -7.17 10.87 -4.67
CA GLN A 80 -6.01 10.69 -5.55
C GLN A 80 -5.16 9.49 -5.14
N GLY A 81 -5.03 9.22 -3.84
CA GLY A 81 -4.37 8.01 -3.33
C GLY A 81 -5.09 6.74 -3.76
N ALA A 82 -6.43 6.71 -3.65
CA ALA A 82 -7.27 5.61 -4.12
C ALA A 82 -7.06 5.36 -5.61
N MET A 83 -7.06 6.40 -6.45
CA MET A 83 -6.85 6.27 -7.88
C MET A 83 -5.46 5.72 -8.25
N ILE A 84 -4.41 6.24 -7.60
CA ILE A 84 -3.04 5.76 -7.82
C ILE A 84 -2.93 4.28 -7.43
N PHE A 85 -3.43 3.91 -6.26
CA PHE A 85 -3.34 2.52 -5.79
C PHE A 85 -4.25 1.58 -6.56
N ALA A 86 -5.42 2.03 -7.02
CA ALA A 86 -6.27 1.23 -7.90
C ALA A 86 -5.50 0.80 -9.15
N ILE A 87 -4.74 1.70 -9.76
CA ILE A 87 -3.95 1.39 -10.95
C ILE A 87 -2.75 0.51 -10.60
N VAL A 88 -1.98 0.87 -9.57
CA VAL A 88 -0.77 0.13 -9.19
C VAL A 88 -1.11 -1.30 -8.75
N TRP A 89 -2.15 -1.49 -7.94
CA TRP A 89 -2.54 -2.84 -7.50
C TRP A 89 -3.22 -3.62 -8.61
N ALA A 90 -4.03 -3.01 -9.48
CA ALA A 90 -4.56 -3.73 -10.65
C ALA A 90 -3.42 -4.27 -11.52
N PHE A 91 -2.39 -3.45 -11.76
CA PHE A 91 -1.19 -3.87 -12.47
C PHE A 91 -0.49 -5.03 -11.77
N VAL A 92 -0.18 -4.90 -10.46
CA VAL A 92 0.50 -5.96 -9.70
C VAL A 92 -0.30 -7.27 -9.75
N GLN A 93 -1.60 -7.21 -9.51
CA GLN A 93 -2.45 -8.41 -9.46
C GLN A 93 -2.61 -9.09 -10.81
N ALA A 94 -2.70 -8.32 -11.90
CA ALA A 94 -2.68 -8.88 -13.26
C ALA A 94 -1.38 -9.67 -13.53
N PHE A 95 -0.24 -9.13 -13.11
CA PHE A 95 1.06 -9.82 -13.24
C PHE A 95 1.18 -11.04 -12.32
N MET A 96 0.59 -11.00 -11.12
CA MET A 96 0.58 -12.16 -10.22
C MET A 96 -0.23 -13.31 -10.82
N LEU A 97 -1.44 -13.05 -11.31
CA LEU A 97 -2.29 -14.03 -11.99
C LEU A 97 -1.64 -14.62 -13.25
N ALA A 98 -0.86 -13.82 -13.98
CA ALA A 98 -0.18 -14.27 -15.19
C ALA A 98 1.02 -15.19 -14.91
N GLN A 99 1.66 -15.06 -13.74
CA GLN A 99 2.92 -15.74 -13.44
C GLN A 99 2.78 -16.90 -12.46
N PHE A 100 1.79 -16.85 -11.56
CA PHE A 100 1.69 -17.79 -10.45
C PHE A 100 0.33 -18.47 -10.41
N LYS A 101 0.34 -19.79 -10.22
CA LYS A 101 -0.87 -20.58 -10.00
C LYS A 101 -1.42 -20.50 -8.57
N MET A 102 -0.60 -20.03 -7.63
CA MET A 102 -0.98 -19.93 -6.21
C MET A 102 -2.00 -18.81 -5.93
N PHE A 103 -2.19 -17.89 -6.87
CA PHE A 103 -3.13 -16.79 -6.75
C PHE A 103 -4.30 -17.01 -7.70
N ASP A 104 -5.52 -17.02 -7.18
CA ASP A 104 -6.74 -17.05 -7.97
C ASP A 104 -7.34 -15.65 -8.17
N ILE A 105 -8.38 -15.57 -9.00
CA ILE A 105 -9.02 -14.29 -9.32
C ILE A 105 -9.70 -13.66 -8.09
N GLN A 106 -10.20 -14.46 -7.15
CA GLN A 106 -10.80 -13.97 -5.91
C GLN A 106 -9.76 -13.30 -5.01
N PHE A 107 -8.59 -13.92 -4.85
CA PHE A 107 -7.45 -13.36 -4.14
C PHE A 107 -7.02 -12.04 -4.79
N ALA A 108 -6.81 -12.04 -6.11
CA ALA A 108 -6.39 -10.87 -6.86
C ALA A 108 -7.37 -9.68 -6.71
N LEU A 109 -8.68 -9.93 -6.79
CA LEU A 109 -9.70 -8.90 -6.60
C LEU A 109 -9.75 -8.38 -5.16
N THR A 110 -9.59 -9.27 -4.18
CA THR A 110 -9.55 -8.90 -2.76
C THR A 110 -8.36 -7.99 -2.50
N GLU A 111 -7.17 -8.39 -2.93
CA GLU A 111 -5.96 -7.60 -2.77
C GLU A 111 -6.01 -6.28 -3.54
N TRP A 112 -6.68 -6.24 -4.69
CA TRP A 112 -6.90 -5.00 -5.42
C TRP A 112 -7.71 -3.99 -4.59
N VAL A 113 -8.83 -4.42 -3.99
CA VAL A 113 -9.65 -3.59 -3.10
C VAL A 113 -8.85 -3.15 -1.87
N VAL A 114 -8.08 -4.05 -1.27
CA VAL A 114 -7.21 -3.75 -0.13
C VAL A 114 -6.16 -2.69 -0.50
N GLY A 115 -5.59 -2.78 -1.71
CA GLY A 115 -4.70 -1.76 -2.27
C GLY A 115 -5.37 -0.39 -2.34
N ILE A 116 -6.60 -0.32 -2.86
CA ILE A 116 -7.37 0.93 -2.90
C ILE A 116 -7.53 1.52 -1.50
N VAL A 117 -7.86 0.70 -0.49
CA VAL A 117 -7.97 1.16 0.91
C VAL A 117 -6.64 1.68 1.44
N HIS A 118 -5.51 1.02 1.15
CA HIS A 118 -4.18 1.56 1.47
C HIS A 118 -3.99 2.96 0.86
N GLY A 119 -4.35 3.12 -0.43
CA GLY A 119 -4.27 4.40 -1.12
C GLY A 119 -5.14 5.48 -0.49
N VAL A 120 -6.36 5.14 -0.08
CA VAL A 120 -7.27 6.05 0.64
C VAL A 120 -6.63 6.54 1.93
N LEU A 121 -6.14 5.63 2.77
CA LEU A 121 -5.60 5.95 4.09
C LEU A 121 -4.27 6.72 4.01
N GLY A 122 -3.34 6.22 3.20
CA GLY A 122 -2.05 6.89 2.96
C GLY A 122 -2.23 8.25 2.30
N GLY A 123 -3.14 8.33 1.32
CA GLY A 123 -3.47 9.56 0.63
C GLY A 123 -4.10 10.61 1.55
N ALA A 124 -5.08 10.20 2.38
CA ALA A 124 -5.72 11.09 3.35
C ALA A 124 -4.71 11.66 4.36
N ALA A 125 -3.81 10.82 4.88
CA ALA A 125 -2.79 11.24 5.84
C ALA A 125 -1.84 12.32 5.25
N ILE A 126 -1.39 12.12 4.02
CA ILE A 126 -0.52 13.08 3.32
C ILE A 126 -1.29 14.36 2.97
N GLY A 127 -2.50 14.23 2.42
CA GLY A 127 -3.34 15.38 2.04
C GLY A 127 -3.70 16.27 3.24
N ALA A 128 -4.04 15.66 4.39
CA ALA A 128 -4.30 16.37 5.63
C ALA A 128 -3.09 17.17 6.14
N TYR A 129 -1.89 16.64 5.95
CA TYR A 129 -0.65 17.35 6.29
C TYR A 129 -0.37 18.50 5.33
N ASN A 130 -0.57 18.31 4.02
CA ASN A 130 -0.38 19.36 3.02
C ASN A 130 -1.27 20.58 3.28
N ALA A 131 -2.49 20.37 3.77
CA ALA A 131 -3.42 21.44 4.17
C ALA A 131 -2.84 22.40 5.22
N LYS A 132 -1.96 21.90 6.09
CA LYS A 132 -1.33 22.69 7.18
C LYS A 132 -0.08 23.45 6.74
N GLN A 133 0.32 23.31 5.48
CA GLN A 133 1.54 23.89 4.91
C GLN A 133 1.23 24.96 3.84
N GLY A 134 -0.04 25.13 3.48
CA GLY A 134 -0.53 26.17 2.57
C GLY A 134 -0.83 27.48 3.29
#